data_AF-A0A7K4HIP1-F1
#
_entry.id   AF-A0A7K4HIP1-F1
#
_cell.length_a   1.000
_cell.length_b   1.000
_cell.length_c   1.000
_cell.angle_alpha   90.00
_cell.angle_beta   90.00
_cell.angle_gamma   90.00
#
_symmetry.space_group_name_H-M   'P 1'
#
loop_
_entity.id
_entity.type
_entity.pdbx_description
1 polymer ?
#
loop_
_entity_poly.entity_id
_entity_poly.type
_entity_poly.pdbx_seq_one_letter_code
_entity_poly.pdbx_strand_id
1 'polypeptide(L)'
;MKINFKIYNLDIIDCSSCSNSIFPDPESQEILLEILLRICESDVVTIIGQFSASINNIELQSPKVIGTESFEYAGKDYILHMSDTDKLNKIMGCYVEPYDIFQNRINDPRYKSSTKFHYIEPGLEGIRKVVSYIRMLSKNRKEKLPEYLKTIKLKKFKFSIGVIWGMNRGWYEEDDGTFNSIDYINTIAGECGLSGCSLGFGNFGGDSWEIFRAEYYLKHLNMITKIMDEIAPDKYMAGPEDLPNLLEYGVIKKEKRELKPVEEDDDFNEKVKNYDNFKSDNSPANRYSRYLKEIEERDYRDEFY
;
A
#
# COMPACT_ATOMS: atom_id res chain seq x y z
N MET A 1 0.52 25.92 -38.39
CA MET A 1 -0.24 26.14 -37.14
C MET A 1 0.27 25.12 -36.13
N LYS A 2 1.07 25.54 -35.13
CA LYS A 2 1.53 24.64 -34.05
C LYS A 2 0.61 24.87 -32.85
N ILE A 3 -0.16 23.85 -32.50
CA ILE A 3 -0.97 23.86 -31.28
C ILE A 3 -0.05 23.34 -30.17
N ASN A 4 0.38 24.24 -29.28
CA ASN A 4 1.04 23.87 -28.03
C ASN A 4 -0.05 23.62 -26.98
N PHE A 5 -0.29 22.37 -26.62
CA PHE A 5 -1.05 22.06 -25.41
C PHE A 5 -0.11 22.16 -24.21
N LYS A 6 -0.35 23.16 -23.35
CA LYS A 6 0.09 23.14 -21.96
C LYS A 6 -1.15 22.84 -21.12
N ILE A 7 -1.25 21.61 -20.61
CA ILE A 7 -2.24 21.27 -19.61
C ILE A 7 -1.69 21.81 -18.29
N TYR A 8 -2.31 22.86 -17.77
CA TYR A 8 -2.12 23.30 -16.39
C TYR A 8 -3.28 22.71 -15.58
N ASN A 9 -3.02 21.63 -14.84
CA ASN A 9 -3.83 21.33 -13.66
C ASN A 9 -3.15 22.09 -12.50
N LEU A 10 -3.63 23.30 -12.21
CA LEU A 10 -3.20 24.08 -11.05
C LEU A 10 -3.97 23.72 -9.77
N ASP A 11 -4.94 22.82 -9.87
CA ASP A 11 -5.59 22.18 -8.73
C ASP A 11 -5.25 20.69 -8.74
N ILE A 12 -3.98 20.36 -8.54
CA ILE A 12 -3.71 19.10 -7.83
C ILE A 12 -3.97 19.44 -6.37
N ILE A 13 -5.24 19.36 -5.97
CA ILE A 13 -5.52 18.94 -4.61
C ILE A 13 -4.87 17.56 -4.57
N ASP A 14 -3.75 17.47 -3.85
CA ASP A 14 -3.15 16.21 -3.54
C ASP A 14 -4.17 15.47 -2.69
N CYS A 15 -5.07 14.71 -3.33
CA CYS A 15 -5.89 13.70 -2.69
C CYS A 15 -5.00 12.52 -2.32
N SER A 16 -3.82 12.79 -1.74
CA SER A 16 -2.92 11.78 -1.25
C SER A 16 -3.66 11.12 -0.10
N SER A 17 -4.27 9.99 -0.40
CA SER A 17 -4.37 8.87 0.51
C SER A 17 -3.22 8.93 1.52
N CYS A 18 -3.53 8.87 2.82
CA CYS A 18 -2.52 8.81 3.87
C CYS A 18 -1.55 7.68 3.54
N SER A 19 -0.40 8.05 2.99
CA SER A 19 0.64 7.12 2.57
C SER A 19 1.50 6.88 3.80
N ASN A 20 1.60 5.61 4.16
CA ASN A 20 2.35 5.18 5.33
C ASN A 20 3.45 4.27 4.89
N SER A 21 4.46 4.19 5.72
CA SER A 21 5.61 3.32 5.52
C SER A 21 6.05 2.71 6.85
N ILE A 22 6.96 1.76 6.73
CA ILE A 22 7.70 1.23 7.87
C ILE A 22 9.05 1.94 7.94
N PHE A 23 9.43 2.38 9.15
CA PHE A 23 10.68 3.05 9.43
C PHE A 23 11.51 2.30 10.48
N PRO A 24 12.81 2.04 10.23
CA PRO A 24 13.48 2.13 8.93
C PRO A 24 13.00 1.06 7.96
N ASP A 25 13.45 1.14 6.70
CA ASP A 25 13.23 0.10 5.71
C ASP A 25 13.76 -1.27 6.19
N PRO A 26 13.08 -2.39 5.85
CA PRO A 26 13.55 -3.73 6.21
C PRO A 26 14.92 -4.04 5.60
N GLU A 27 15.87 -4.52 6.41
CA GLU A 27 17.23 -4.84 5.92
C GLU A 27 17.32 -6.13 5.12
N SER A 28 16.27 -6.94 5.07
CA SER A 28 16.31 -8.22 4.38
C SER A 28 14.95 -8.65 3.82
N GLN A 29 15.02 -9.48 2.78
CA GLN A 29 13.86 -10.10 2.15
C GLN A 29 13.05 -10.93 3.15
N GLU A 30 13.71 -11.68 4.05
CA GLU A 30 13.02 -12.53 5.03
C GLU A 30 12.23 -11.68 6.03
N ILE A 31 12.78 -10.56 6.51
CA ILE A 31 12.05 -9.66 7.40
C ILE A 31 10.88 -8.99 6.67
N LEU A 32 11.07 -8.48 5.45
CA LEU A 32 9.97 -7.91 4.67
C LEU A 32 8.82 -8.90 4.49
N LEU A 33 9.14 -10.15 4.13
CA LEU A 33 8.14 -11.19 3.90
C LEU A 33 7.45 -11.63 5.19
N GLU A 34 8.17 -11.68 6.31
CA GLU A 34 7.59 -11.99 7.62
C GLU A 34 6.66 -10.87 8.10
N ILE A 35 7.07 -9.61 7.98
CA ILE A 35 6.22 -8.45 8.30
C ILE A 35 4.95 -8.49 7.46
N LEU A 36 5.07 -8.66 6.15
CA LEU A 36 3.93 -8.77 5.25
C LEU A 36 2.94 -9.85 5.72
N LEU A 37 3.43 -11.07 5.96
CA LEU A 37 2.57 -12.18 6.38
C LEU A 37 1.90 -11.89 7.72
N ARG A 38 2.65 -11.42 8.72
CA ARG A 38 2.10 -11.17 10.06
C ARG A 38 1.05 -10.05 10.04
N ILE A 39 1.23 -9.01 9.23
CA ILE A 39 0.20 -7.98 9.01
C ILE A 39 -1.05 -8.60 8.39
N CYS A 40 -0.91 -9.32 7.28
CA CYS A 40 -2.03 -9.95 6.58
C CYS A 40 -2.74 -11.02 7.43
N GLU A 41 -2.05 -11.71 8.32
CA GLU A 41 -2.61 -12.71 9.24
C GLU A 41 -3.36 -12.08 10.42
N SER A 42 -2.92 -10.90 10.87
CA SER A 42 -3.50 -10.21 12.02
C SER A 42 -4.88 -9.60 11.76
N ASP A 43 -5.58 -9.23 12.82
CA ASP A 43 -6.87 -8.51 12.76
C ASP A 43 -6.74 -7.05 12.26
N VAL A 44 -5.52 -6.58 11.99
CA VAL A 44 -5.30 -5.29 11.33
C VAL A 44 -5.84 -5.29 9.90
N VAL A 45 -5.87 -6.46 9.23
CA VAL A 45 -6.47 -6.64 7.91
C VAL A 45 -7.76 -7.44 8.06
N THR A 46 -8.89 -6.89 7.62
CA THR A 46 -10.20 -7.56 7.63
C THR A 46 -10.37 -8.43 6.38
N ILE A 47 -10.22 -7.82 5.20
CA ILE A 47 -10.41 -8.46 3.89
C ILE A 47 -9.16 -8.28 3.05
N ILE A 48 -8.82 -9.31 2.28
CA ILE A 48 -7.79 -9.30 1.25
C ILE A 48 -8.49 -9.31 -0.11
N GLY A 49 -8.28 -8.21 -0.83
CA GLY A 49 -8.68 -7.99 -2.20
C GLY A 49 -7.80 -8.74 -3.20
N GLN A 50 -7.68 -8.17 -4.40
CA GLN A 50 -6.73 -8.70 -5.39
C GLN A 50 -5.28 -8.53 -4.92
N PHE A 51 -4.50 -9.59 -5.08
CA PHE A 51 -3.07 -9.61 -4.85
C PHE A 51 -2.32 -9.82 -6.17
N SER A 52 -1.27 -9.04 -6.38
CA SER A 52 -0.34 -9.20 -7.49
C SER A 52 1.10 -9.17 -7.00
N ALA A 53 1.93 -10.06 -7.53
CA ALA A 53 3.35 -10.12 -7.22
C ALA A 53 4.19 -10.36 -8.48
N SER A 54 5.16 -9.49 -8.69
CA SER A 54 6.15 -9.63 -9.73
C SER A 54 7.40 -10.29 -9.15
N ILE A 55 7.77 -11.45 -9.68
CA ILE A 55 9.03 -12.12 -9.36
C ILE A 55 9.92 -12.01 -10.60
N ASN A 56 10.89 -11.11 -10.56
CA ASN A 56 11.65 -10.64 -11.72
C ASN A 56 10.75 -10.11 -12.86
N ASN A 57 10.38 -11.00 -13.80
CA ASN A 57 9.59 -10.71 -15.00
C ASN A 57 8.34 -11.62 -15.09
N ILE A 58 8.04 -12.37 -14.04
CA ILE A 58 6.88 -13.25 -13.94
C ILE A 58 5.88 -12.57 -13.02
N GLU A 59 4.65 -12.39 -13.49
CA GLU A 59 3.57 -11.84 -12.67
C GLU A 59 2.70 -12.97 -12.17
N LEU A 60 2.50 -12.99 -10.86
CA LEU A 60 1.53 -13.82 -10.18
C LEU A 60 0.36 -12.91 -9.81
N GLN A 61 -0.86 -13.29 -10.15
CA GLN A 61 -2.04 -12.48 -9.85
C GLN A 61 -3.19 -13.37 -9.37
N SER A 62 -3.84 -12.94 -8.30
CA SER A 62 -5.04 -13.59 -7.80
C SER A 62 -6.28 -13.14 -8.59
N PRO A 63 -7.38 -13.91 -8.53
CA PRO A 63 -8.69 -13.41 -8.89
C PRO A 63 -9.02 -12.08 -8.24
N LYS A 64 -9.88 -11.31 -8.91
CA LYS A 64 -10.49 -10.15 -8.27
C LYS A 64 -11.41 -10.60 -7.14
N VAL A 65 -11.31 -9.90 -6.03
CA VAL A 65 -12.28 -9.94 -4.92
C VAL A 65 -12.94 -8.58 -4.91
N ILE A 66 -14.26 -8.54 -4.89
CA ILE A 66 -15.05 -7.31 -5.00
C ILE A 66 -16.19 -7.31 -3.97
N GLY A 67 -16.66 -6.11 -3.62
CA GLY A 67 -17.84 -5.92 -2.78
C GLY A 67 -19.16 -5.92 -3.57
N THR A 68 -20.28 -5.79 -2.85
CA THR A 68 -21.65 -5.80 -3.40
C THR A 68 -21.87 -4.72 -4.47
N GLU A 69 -21.44 -3.48 -4.24
CA GLU A 69 -21.59 -2.38 -5.21
C GLU A 69 -20.89 -2.72 -6.53
N SER A 70 -19.64 -3.16 -6.44
CA SER A 70 -18.87 -3.56 -7.63
C SER A 70 -19.46 -4.78 -8.32
N PHE A 71 -20.08 -5.70 -7.57
CA PHE A 71 -20.75 -6.88 -8.11
C PHE A 71 -21.98 -6.51 -8.95
N GLU A 72 -22.78 -5.53 -8.51
CA GLU A 72 -23.92 -5.01 -9.27
C GLU A 72 -23.51 -4.53 -10.68
N TYR A 73 -22.29 -3.99 -10.82
CA TYR A 73 -21.72 -3.56 -12.10
C TYR A 73 -20.97 -4.67 -12.86
N ALA A 74 -20.20 -5.51 -12.16
CA ALA A 74 -19.28 -6.48 -12.74
C ALA A 74 -19.96 -7.78 -13.21
N GLY A 75 -21.16 -8.07 -12.68
CA GLY A 75 -22.04 -9.12 -13.19
C GLY A 75 -22.16 -10.34 -12.29
N LYS A 76 -23.20 -11.13 -12.57
CA LYS A 76 -23.69 -12.31 -11.81
C LYS A 76 -22.71 -13.48 -11.74
N ASP A 77 -21.57 -13.40 -12.42
CA ASP A 77 -20.63 -14.51 -12.59
C ASP A 77 -19.64 -14.62 -11.42
N TYR A 78 -19.67 -13.73 -10.44
CA TYR A 78 -18.86 -13.87 -9.22
C TYR A 78 -19.57 -14.72 -8.17
N ILE A 79 -18.77 -15.40 -7.35
CA ILE A 79 -19.27 -16.28 -6.29
C ILE A 79 -19.16 -15.55 -4.96
N LEU A 80 -20.24 -15.47 -4.18
CA LEU A 80 -20.22 -14.94 -2.81
C LEU A 80 -19.61 -15.96 -1.85
N HIS A 81 -18.64 -15.54 -1.05
CA HIS A 81 -17.93 -16.37 -0.07
C HIS A 81 -18.41 -16.06 1.36
N MET A 82 -18.96 -17.05 2.06
CA MET A 82 -19.57 -16.87 3.40
C MET A 82 -19.19 -17.94 4.43
N SER A 83 -18.22 -18.82 4.12
CA SER A 83 -17.84 -19.91 5.03
C SER A 83 -16.79 -19.49 6.07
N ASP A 84 -16.66 -20.26 7.15
CA ASP A 84 -15.57 -20.06 8.13
C ASP A 84 -14.18 -20.20 7.49
N THR A 85 -14.03 -21.04 6.46
CA THR A 85 -12.79 -21.14 5.69
C THR A 85 -12.50 -19.84 4.95
N ASP A 86 -13.52 -19.21 4.37
CA ASP A 86 -13.39 -17.91 3.70
C ASP A 86 -13.00 -16.81 4.70
N LYS A 87 -13.47 -16.90 5.94
CA LYS A 87 -13.10 -16.00 7.03
C LYS A 87 -11.62 -16.13 7.37
N LEU A 88 -11.13 -17.35 7.51
CA LEU A 88 -9.70 -17.63 7.74
C LEU A 88 -8.84 -17.17 6.56
N ASN A 89 -9.36 -17.24 5.34
CA ASN A 89 -8.69 -16.75 4.13
C ASN A 89 -8.87 -15.24 3.89
N LYS A 90 -9.64 -14.54 4.73
CA LYS A 90 -9.93 -13.09 4.66
C LYS A 90 -10.63 -12.66 3.37
N ILE A 91 -11.60 -13.45 2.91
CA ILE A 91 -12.44 -13.13 1.75
C ILE A 91 -13.94 -13.29 2.04
N MET A 92 -14.32 -13.60 3.29
CA MET A 92 -15.71 -13.74 3.70
C MET A 92 -16.47 -12.43 3.55
N GLY A 93 -17.72 -12.50 3.06
CA GLY A 93 -18.55 -11.33 2.79
C GLY A 93 -18.25 -10.67 1.45
N CYS A 94 -17.39 -11.26 0.61
CA CYS A 94 -17.02 -10.71 -0.69
C CYS A 94 -17.31 -11.66 -1.84
N TYR A 95 -17.43 -11.08 -3.04
CA TYR A 95 -17.59 -11.79 -4.30
C TYR A 95 -16.23 -12.04 -4.94
N VAL A 96 -15.95 -13.27 -5.34
CA VAL A 96 -14.67 -13.67 -5.92
C VAL A 96 -14.84 -14.09 -7.39
N GLU A 97 -13.96 -13.57 -8.24
CA GLU A 97 -13.88 -13.89 -9.66
C GLU A 97 -13.55 -15.39 -9.85
N PRO A 98 -14.38 -16.18 -10.55
CA PRO A 98 -14.07 -17.57 -10.83
C PRO A 98 -12.83 -17.72 -11.72
N TYR A 99 -12.19 -18.89 -11.64
CA TYR A 99 -10.94 -19.17 -12.35
C TYR A 99 -11.05 -18.98 -13.88
N ASP A 100 -12.13 -19.45 -14.49
CA ASP A 100 -12.36 -19.32 -15.94
C ASP A 100 -12.54 -17.86 -16.37
N ILE A 101 -13.26 -17.05 -15.58
CA ILE A 101 -13.39 -15.62 -15.81
C ILE A 101 -12.04 -14.91 -15.67
N PHE A 102 -11.28 -15.24 -14.61
CA PHE A 102 -9.92 -14.76 -14.42
C PHE A 102 -9.04 -15.09 -15.63
N GLN A 103 -9.04 -16.34 -16.10
CA GLN A 103 -8.24 -16.79 -17.24
C GLN A 103 -8.61 -16.01 -18.50
N ASN A 104 -9.89 -15.78 -18.75
CA ASN A 104 -10.34 -14.97 -19.89
C ASN A 104 -9.83 -13.52 -19.79
N ARG A 105 -9.88 -12.92 -18.59
CA ARG A 105 -9.40 -11.55 -18.34
C ARG A 105 -7.89 -11.41 -18.57
N ILE A 106 -7.07 -12.31 -18.03
CA ILE A 106 -5.61 -12.19 -18.15
C ILE A 106 -5.07 -12.54 -19.54
N ASN A 107 -5.84 -13.28 -20.34
CA ASN A 107 -5.51 -13.64 -21.72
C ASN A 107 -6.13 -12.68 -22.75
N ASP A 108 -6.91 -11.69 -22.31
CA ASP A 108 -7.58 -10.76 -23.21
C ASP A 108 -6.54 -9.92 -24.01
N PRO A 109 -6.54 -10.02 -25.35
CA PRO A 109 -5.58 -9.33 -26.21
C PRO A 109 -5.59 -7.80 -26.09
N ARG A 110 -6.64 -7.19 -25.53
CA ARG A 110 -6.70 -5.76 -25.24
C ARG A 110 -5.71 -5.36 -24.16
N TYR A 111 -5.39 -6.28 -23.25
CA TYR A 111 -4.40 -6.12 -22.20
C TYR A 111 -3.04 -6.71 -22.60
N LYS A 112 -2.69 -6.67 -23.91
CA LYS A 112 -1.39 -7.07 -24.48
C LYS A 112 -0.22 -6.48 -23.70
N SER A 113 0.11 -7.10 -22.58
CA SER A 113 1.32 -6.87 -21.83
C SER A 113 2.32 -7.89 -22.34
N SER A 114 3.59 -7.51 -22.42
CA SER A 114 4.69 -8.46 -22.63
C SER A 114 4.85 -9.44 -21.46
N THR A 115 3.94 -9.39 -20.49
CA THR A 115 4.04 -10.03 -19.20
C THR A 115 3.08 -11.22 -19.12
N LYS A 116 3.62 -12.40 -18.83
CA LYS A 116 2.83 -13.60 -18.60
C LYS A 116 2.31 -13.60 -17.16
N PHE A 117 0.99 -13.59 -17.02
CA PHE A 117 0.32 -13.73 -15.73
C PHE A 117 0.14 -15.21 -15.39
N HIS A 118 0.39 -15.54 -14.13
CA HIS A 118 0.12 -16.86 -13.57
C HIS A 118 -0.84 -16.74 -12.40
N TYR A 119 -1.80 -17.67 -12.34
CA TYR A 119 -2.78 -17.74 -11.28
C TYR A 119 -2.14 -18.06 -9.93
N ILE A 120 -2.64 -17.39 -8.90
CA ILE A 120 -2.52 -17.76 -7.48
C ILE A 120 -3.90 -17.69 -6.84
N GLU A 121 -4.10 -18.47 -5.77
CA GLU A 121 -5.35 -18.44 -5.01
C GLU A 121 -5.67 -17.02 -4.49
N PRO A 122 -6.95 -16.65 -4.32
CA PRO A 122 -7.34 -15.40 -3.67
C PRO A 122 -7.07 -15.43 -2.16
N GLY A 123 -7.07 -14.25 -1.55
CA GLY A 123 -6.96 -14.12 -0.10
C GLY A 123 -5.57 -14.41 0.48
N LEU A 124 -5.56 -14.72 1.77
CA LEU A 124 -4.36 -14.99 2.54
C LEU A 124 -3.55 -16.21 2.06
N GLU A 125 -4.23 -17.24 1.54
CA GLU A 125 -3.60 -18.44 0.99
C GLU A 125 -2.70 -18.12 -0.22
N GLY A 126 -3.18 -17.28 -1.14
CA GLY A 126 -2.39 -16.80 -2.26
C GLY A 126 -1.12 -16.08 -1.83
N ILE A 127 -1.25 -15.19 -0.83
CA ILE A 127 -0.10 -14.45 -0.27
C ILE A 127 0.90 -15.43 0.35
N ARG A 128 0.45 -16.36 1.20
CA ARG A 128 1.31 -17.40 1.82
C ARG A 128 2.05 -18.22 0.77
N LYS A 129 1.39 -18.58 -0.33
CA LYS A 129 1.98 -19.35 -1.43
C LYS A 129 3.05 -18.56 -2.16
N VAL A 130 2.80 -17.29 -2.48
CA VAL A 130 3.82 -16.43 -3.10
C VAL A 130 5.00 -16.19 -2.18
N VAL A 131 4.78 -15.91 -0.90
CA VAL A 131 5.86 -15.76 0.08
C VAL A 131 6.70 -17.04 0.17
N SER A 132 6.04 -18.21 0.18
CA SER A 132 6.73 -19.52 0.11
C SER A 132 7.59 -19.64 -1.15
N TYR A 133 7.08 -19.26 -2.31
CA TYR A 133 7.84 -19.27 -3.57
C TYR A 133 9.07 -18.37 -3.51
N ILE A 134 8.94 -17.14 -3.01
CA ILE A 134 10.05 -16.20 -2.87
C ILE A 134 11.10 -16.75 -1.90
N ARG A 135 10.69 -17.29 -0.75
CA ARG A 135 11.60 -17.94 0.23
C ARG A 135 12.34 -19.13 -0.38
N MET A 136 11.65 -19.97 -1.13
CA MET A 136 12.22 -21.13 -1.83
C MET A 136 13.24 -20.71 -2.89
N LEU A 137 12.91 -19.71 -3.71
CA LEU A 137 13.83 -19.13 -4.70
C LEU A 137 15.07 -18.52 -4.05
N SER A 138 14.90 -17.79 -2.94
CA SER A 138 15.99 -17.18 -2.18
C SER A 138 16.96 -18.22 -1.60
N LYS A 139 16.43 -19.37 -1.17
CA LYS A 139 17.20 -20.49 -0.61
C LYS A 139 17.65 -21.51 -1.68
N ASN A 140 17.41 -21.22 -2.96
CA ASN A 140 17.67 -22.11 -4.11
C ASN A 140 17.06 -23.53 -3.95
N ARG A 141 15.92 -23.66 -3.26
CA ARG A 141 15.16 -24.91 -3.12
C ARG A 141 14.07 -24.93 -4.17
N LYS A 142 14.22 -25.71 -5.24
CA LYS A 142 13.38 -25.57 -6.45
C LYS A 142 12.41 -26.73 -6.67
N GLU A 143 12.47 -27.74 -5.83
CA GLU A 143 11.79 -29.03 -6.05
C GLU A 143 10.27 -28.89 -6.02
N LYS A 144 9.74 -28.03 -5.14
CA LYS A 144 8.30 -27.78 -4.97
C LYS A 144 7.80 -26.51 -5.68
N LEU A 145 8.65 -25.83 -6.46
CA LEU A 145 8.24 -24.66 -7.22
C LEU A 145 7.47 -25.09 -8.48
N PRO A 146 6.50 -24.29 -8.94
CA PRO A 146 5.93 -24.44 -10.28
C PRO A 146 7.02 -24.37 -11.36
N GLU A 147 6.80 -25.08 -12.47
CA GLU A 147 7.80 -25.21 -13.54
C GLU A 147 8.29 -23.86 -14.07
N TYR A 148 7.37 -22.89 -14.18
CA TYR A 148 7.68 -21.54 -14.63
C TYR A 148 8.60 -20.75 -13.68
N LEU A 149 8.73 -21.16 -12.41
CA LEU A 149 9.67 -20.57 -11.44
C LEU A 149 10.97 -21.36 -11.28
N LYS A 150 11.04 -22.64 -11.68
CA LYS A 150 12.24 -23.47 -11.43
C LYS A 150 13.49 -22.95 -12.13
N THR A 151 13.37 -22.31 -13.28
CA THR A 151 14.51 -21.76 -14.03
C THR A 151 14.95 -20.38 -13.53
N ILE A 152 14.18 -19.78 -12.63
CA ILE A 152 14.39 -18.41 -12.18
C ILE A 152 15.50 -18.35 -11.12
N LYS A 153 16.30 -17.30 -11.20
CA LYS A 153 17.17 -16.83 -10.11
C LYS A 153 16.60 -15.52 -9.62
N LEU A 154 16.17 -15.46 -8.36
CA LEU A 154 15.57 -14.27 -7.78
C LEU A 154 16.57 -13.11 -7.80
N LYS A 155 16.19 -11.98 -8.41
CA LYS A 155 16.94 -10.73 -8.42
C LYS A 155 16.17 -9.62 -7.70
N LYS A 156 14.87 -9.57 -7.96
CA LYS A 156 13.94 -8.64 -7.32
C LYS A 156 12.54 -9.24 -7.25
N PHE A 157 11.76 -8.78 -6.30
CA PHE A 157 10.33 -8.95 -6.31
C PHE A 157 9.63 -7.66 -5.88
N LYS A 158 8.39 -7.50 -6.33
CA LYS A 158 7.48 -6.46 -5.84
C LYS A 158 6.10 -7.06 -5.68
N PHE A 159 5.30 -6.51 -4.79
CA PHE A 159 3.93 -6.95 -4.60
C PHE A 159 3.00 -5.77 -4.29
N SER A 160 1.71 -5.98 -4.55
CA SER A 160 0.63 -5.07 -4.19
C SER A 160 -0.61 -5.89 -3.86
N ILE A 161 -1.29 -5.49 -2.78
CA ILE A 161 -2.48 -6.14 -2.24
C ILE A 161 -3.51 -5.05 -2.00
N GLY A 162 -4.72 -5.18 -2.55
CA GLY A 162 -5.87 -4.41 -2.07
C GLY A 162 -6.40 -5.01 -0.78
N VAL A 163 -6.78 -4.20 0.22
CA VAL A 163 -7.25 -4.70 1.52
C VAL A 163 -8.41 -3.86 2.05
N ILE A 164 -9.16 -4.42 3.00
CA ILE A 164 -9.93 -3.61 3.95
C ILE A 164 -9.24 -3.69 5.30
N TRP A 165 -8.85 -2.55 5.84
CA TRP A 165 -8.24 -2.46 7.16
C TRP A 165 -9.27 -2.69 8.27
N GLY A 166 -8.84 -3.26 9.40
CA GLY A 166 -9.65 -3.44 10.61
C GLY A 166 -10.28 -2.16 11.11
N MET A 167 -9.55 -1.04 11.02
CA MET A 167 -10.06 0.28 11.40
C MET A 167 -11.21 0.77 10.50
N ASN A 168 -11.27 0.30 9.25
CA ASN A 168 -12.27 0.75 8.27
C ASN A 168 -13.45 -0.22 8.13
N ARG A 169 -13.45 -1.33 8.88
CA ARG A 169 -14.45 -2.40 8.75
C ARG A 169 -15.88 -1.86 8.82
N GLY A 170 -16.17 -0.99 9.78
CA GLY A 170 -17.50 -0.41 9.98
C GLY A 170 -17.96 0.56 8.89
N TRP A 171 -17.10 0.95 7.94
CA TRP A 171 -17.49 1.78 6.79
C TRP A 171 -17.88 0.94 5.57
N TYR A 172 -17.41 -0.30 5.52
CA TYR A 172 -17.55 -1.16 4.34
C TYR A 172 -18.44 -2.38 4.60
N GLU A 173 -18.55 -2.86 5.84
CA GLU A 173 -19.37 -4.04 6.19
C GLU A 173 -20.85 -3.68 6.34
N GLU A 174 -21.72 -4.43 5.68
CA GLU A 174 -23.17 -4.34 5.78
C GLU A 174 -23.71 -5.19 6.94
N ASP A 175 -24.98 -4.98 7.32
CA ASP A 175 -25.63 -5.69 8.44
C ASP A 175 -25.68 -7.22 8.26
N ASP A 176 -25.65 -7.70 7.02
CA ASP A 176 -25.65 -9.13 6.68
C ASP A 176 -24.23 -9.76 6.66
N GLY A 177 -23.20 -8.97 6.95
CA GLY A 177 -21.80 -9.38 6.97
C GLY A 177 -21.12 -9.39 5.59
N THR A 178 -21.78 -8.89 4.55
CA THR A 178 -21.14 -8.63 3.25
C THR A 178 -20.38 -7.30 3.27
N PHE A 179 -19.51 -7.08 2.28
CA PHE A 179 -18.76 -5.84 2.13
C PHE A 179 -19.19 -5.11 0.86
N ASN A 180 -19.43 -3.80 0.96
CA ASN A 180 -19.95 -3.00 -0.15
C ASN A 180 -18.90 -2.73 -1.25
N SER A 181 -17.65 -2.51 -0.87
CA SER A 181 -16.56 -2.21 -1.77
C SER A 181 -15.22 -2.66 -1.19
N ILE A 182 -14.27 -2.93 -2.09
CA ILE A 182 -12.84 -3.05 -1.74
C ILE A 182 -12.14 -1.93 -2.47
N ASP A 183 -11.79 -0.89 -1.73
CA ASP A 183 -11.19 0.33 -2.26
C ASP A 183 -9.76 0.09 -2.77
N TYR A 184 -9.45 0.60 -3.97
CA TYR A 184 -8.12 0.56 -4.55
C TYR A 184 -7.11 1.45 -3.80
N ILE A 185 -7.58 2.37 -2.96
CA ILE A 185 -6.74 3.23 -2.12
C ILE A 185 -6.18 2.45 -0.92
N ASN A 186 -6.95 1.52 -0.37
CA ASN A 186 -6.53 0.69 0.74
C ASN A 186 -5.61 -0.42 0.24
N THR A 187 -4.30 -0.24 0.42
CA THR A 187 -3.31 -1.13 -0.18
C THR A 187 -2.14 -1.43 0.75
N ILE A 188 -1.53 -2.59 0.54
CA ILE A 188 -0.20 -2.93 1.02
C ILE A 188 0.68 -3.12 -0.21
N ALA A 189 1.80 -2.42 -0.28
CA ALA A 189 2.75 -2.55 -1.37
C ALA A 189 4.17 -2.67 -0.82
N GLY A 190 5.01 -3.44 -1.51
CA GLY A 190 6.39 -3.58 -1.11
C GLY A 190 7.24 -4.12 -2.23
N GLU A 191 8.54 -3.89 -2.11
CA GLU A 191 9.52 -4.41 -3.04
C GLU A 191 10.79 -4.80 -2.32
N CYS A 192 11.54 -5.72 -2.92
CA CYS A 192 12.92 -5.91 -2.54
C CYS A 192 13.78 -6.31 -3.74
N GLY A 193 14.96 -5.70 -3.84
CA GLY A 193 15.92 -5.91 -4.92
C GLY A 193 17.32 -5.43 -4.55
N LEU A 194 18.09 -5.00 -5.55
CA LEU A 194 19.46 -4.51 -5.35
C LEU A 194 19.52 -3.22 -4.53
N SER A 195 18.48 -2.40 -4.59
CA SER A 195 18.40 -1.10 -3.91
C SER A 195 17.99 -1.19 -2.44
N GLY A 196 17.67 -2.39 -1.93
CA GLY A 196 17.09 -2.60 -0.61
C GLY A 196 15.68 -3.18 -0.67
N CYS A 197 15.02 -3.20 0.48
CA CYS A 197 13.61 -3.59 0.61
C CYS A 197 12.80 -2.42 1.18
N SER A 198 11.52 -2.33 0.82
CA SER A 198 10.59 -1.33 1.39
C SER A 198 9.18 -1.91 1.52
N LEU A 199 8.40 -1.36 2.44
CA LEU A 199 6.98 -1.63 2.59
C LEU A 199 6.23 -0.32 2.83
N GLY A 200 5.31 0.00 1.94
CA GLY A 200 4.36 1.08 2.07
C GLY A 200 2.94 0.55 2.15
N PHE A 201 2.05 1.34 2.72
CA PHE A 201 0.64 1.01 2.75
C PHE A 201 -0.23 2.27 2.76
N GLY A 202 -1.26 2.23 1.92
CA GLY A 202 -2.32 3.23 1.89
C GLY A 202 -3.45 2.79 2.80
N ASN A 203 -3.89 3.67 3.68
CA ASN A 203 -5.16 3.51 4.38
C ASN A 203 -5.99 4.79 4.22
N PHE A 204 -7.17 4.65 3.64
CA PHE A 204 -8.11 5.76 3.59
C PHE A 204 -8.70 5.95 4.99
N GLY A 205 -8.57 7.15 5.53
CA GLY A 205 -9.19 7.56 6.79
C GLY A 205 -9.59 9.03 6.82
N GLY A 206 -9.22 9.80 5.78
CA GLY A 206 -9.49 11.22 5.64
C GLY A 206 -8.37 11.93 4.89
N ASP A 207 -8.71 13.04 4.24
CA ASP A 207 -7.79 13.85 3.43
C ASP A 207 -7.27 15.10 4.18
N SER A 208 -7.41 15.15 5.52
CA SER A 208 -7.03 16.30 6.34
C SER A 208 -5.95 15.94 7.36
N TRP A 209 -5.17 16.92 7.81
CA TRP A 209 -4.19 16.77 8.89
C TRP A 209 -4.81 16.22 10.19
N GLU A 210 -6.13 16.32 10.35
CA GLU A 210 -6.89 15.81 11.49
C GLU A 210 -6.79 14.29 11.59
N ILE A 211 -6.60 13.58 10.47
CA ILE A 211 -6.42 12.13 10.47
C ILE A 211 -5.23 11.69 11.32
N PHE A 212 -4.15 12.49 11.34
CA PHE A 212 -2.97 12.20 12.14
C PHE A 212 -3.24 12.29 13.64
N ARG A 213 -4.36 12.88 14.06
CA ARG A 213 -4.80 12.94 15.46
C ARG A 213 -5.90 11.95 15.78
N ALA A 214 -6.52 11.36 14.77
CA ALA A 214 -7.62 10.44 14.98
C ALA A 214 -7.14 9.20 15.75
N GLU A 215 -7.73 8.96 16.92
CA GLU A 215 -7.32 7.87 17.81
C GLU A 215 -7.38 6.51 17.11
N TYR A 216 -8.39 6.27 16.27
CA TYR A 216 -8.53 5.01 15.54
C TYR A 216 -7.39 4.79 14.53
N TYR A 217 -6.91 5.86 13.88
CA TYR A 217 -5.81 5.82 12.92
C TYR A 217 -4.47 5.60 13.62
N LEU A 218 -4.20 6.34 14.69
CA LEU A 218 -2.99 6.14 15.50
C LEU A 218 -2.96 4.76 16.15
N LYS A 219 -4.10 4.27 16.65
CA LYS A 219 -4.25 2.90 17.16
C LYS A 219 -3.93 1.87 16.08
N HIS A 220 -4.41 2.07 14.85
CA HIS A 220 -4.09 1.19 13.72
C HIS A 220 -2.59 1.13 13.44
N LEU A 221 -1.90 2.27 13.33
CA LEU A 221 -0.45 2.32 13.15
C LEU A 221 0.31 1.67 14.31
N ASN A 222 -0.14 1.88 15.54
CA ASN A 222 0.44 1.25 16.72
C ASN A 222 0.24 -0.28 16.72
N MET A 223 -0.89 -0.78 16.22
CA MET A 223 -1.10 -2.23 16.04
C MET A 223 -0.13 -2.82 15.01
N ILE A 224 0.10 -2.15 13.88
CA ILE A 224 1.11 -2.57 12.90
C ILE A 224 2.51 -2.55 13.53
N THR A 225 2.86 -1.49 14.26
CA THR A 225 4.13 -1.39 14.99
C THR A 225 4.33 -2.55 15.96
N LYS A 226 3.29 -2.90 16.72
CA LYS A 226 3.33 -4.04 17.64
C LYS A 226 3.59 -5.37 16.93
N ILE A 227 2.98 -5.59 15.77
CA ILE A 227 3.23 -6.79 14.94
C ILE A 227 4.72 -6.86 14.54
N MET A 228 5.30 -5.72 14.17
CA MET A 228 6.73 -5.67 13.82
C MET A 228 7.65 -5.87 15.01
N ASP A 229 7.27 -5.37 16.19
CA ASP A 229 8.02 -5.59 17.43
C ASP A 229 8.03 -7.07 17.86
N GLU A 230 7.04 -7.87 17.47
CA GLU A 230 7.07 -9.33 17.66
C GLU A 230 8.10 -10.04 16.76
N ILE A 231 8.43 -9.45 15.60
CA ILE A 231 9.36 -10.01 14.62
C ILE A 231 10.79 -9.53 14.92
N ALA A 232 10.96 -8.23 15.13
CA ALA A 232 12.22 -7.58 15.42
C ALA A 232 11.98 -6.49 16.48
N PRO A 233 12.12 -6.83 17.77
CA PRO A 233 11.83 -5.92 18.87
C PRO A 233 12.58 -4.61 18.73
N ASP A 234 11.86 -3.52 18.99
CA ASP A 234 12.37 -2.16 19.02
C ASP A 234 12.95 -1.64 17.70
N LYS A 235 12.76 -2.35 16.58
CA LYS A 235 13.44 -2.03 15.33
C LYS A 235 12.62 -1.14 14.40
N TYR A 236 11.37 -1.50 14.17
CA TYR A 236 10.55 -0.88 13.12
C TYR A 236 9.32 -0.18 13.68
N MET A 237 8.88 0.89 13.03
CA MET A 237 7.69 1.63 13.41
C MET A 237 6.87 1.95 12.17
N ALA A 238 5.55 1.79 12.27
CA ALA A 238 4.62 2.18 11.24
C ALA A 238 4.24 3.64 11.46
N GLY A 239 4.23 4.43 10.39
CA GLY A 239 3.82 5.82 10.46
C GLY A 239 3.57 6.44 9.10
N PRO A 240 2.97 7.63 9.06
CA PRO A 240 2.85 8.40 7.84
C PRO A 240 4.23 8.69 7.24
N GLU A 241 4.31 8.86 5.92
CA GLU A 241 5.59 9.18 5.26
C GLU A 241 6.26 10.44 5.83
N ASP A 242 5.46 11.42 6.23
CA ASP A 242 5.89 12.68 6.85
C ASP A 242 6.09 12.61 8.37
N LEU A 243 6.13 11.41 8.96
CA LEU A 243 6.24 11.20 10.41
C LEU A 243 7.35 12.02 11.10
N PRO A 244 8.57 12.16 10.56
CA PRO A 244 9.60 13.01 11.18
C PRO A 244 9.14 14.47 11.34
N ASN A 245 8.53 15.03 10.29
CA ASN A 245 8.05 16.41 10.29
C ASN A 245 6.84 16.56 11.22
N LEU A 246 5.91 15.62 11.19
CA LEU A 246 4.74 15.60 12.06
C LEU A 246 5.13 15.57 13.56
N LEU A 247 6.22 14.89 13.91
CA LEU A 247 6.80 14.90 15.26
C LEU A 247 7.53 16.21 15.56
N GLU A 248 8.32 16.74 14.61
CA GLU A 248 9.09 17.98 14.76
C GLU A 248 8.17 19.18 15.03
N TYR A 249 7.10 19.31 14.25
CA TYR A 249 6.12 20.39 14.39
C TYR A 249 5.09 20.13 15.51
N GLY A 250 5.16 18.99 16.21
CA GLY A 250 4.27 18.68 17.33
C GLY A 250 2.80 18.49 16.94
N VAL A 251 2.54 18.04 15.71
CA VAL A 251 1.18 17.67 15.24
C VAL A 251 0.75 16.34 15.84
N ILE A 252 1.71 15.43 16.03
CA ILE A 252 1.58 14.19 16.80
C ILE A 252 2.73 14.09 17.78
N LYS A 253 2.56 13.27 18.82
CA LYS A 253 3.64 12.96 19.76
C LYS A 253 3.90 11.46 19.83
N LYS A 254 5.08 11.13 20.33
CA LYS A 254 5.50 9.75 20.58
C LYS A 254 5.69 9.56 22.08
N GLU A 255 4.98 8.60 22.65
CA GLU A 255 5.20 8.14 24.02
C GLU A 255 5.83 6.75 23.97
N LYS A 256 7.13 6.67 24.33
CA LYS A 256 7.98 5.51 24.06
C LYS A 256 8.02 5.20 22.56
N ARG A 257 7.27 4.19 22.10
CA ARG A 257 7.13 3.77 20.69
C ARG A 257 5.73 3.99 20.13
N GLU A 258 4.78 4.38 20.97
CA GLU A 258 3.40 4.58 20.54
C GLU A 258 3.20 6.01 20.04
N LEU A 259 2.54 6.13 18.90
CA LEU A 259 2.02 7.40 18.41
C LEU A 259 0.76 7.78 19.21
N LYS A 260 0.70 9.02 19.67
CA LYS A 260 -0.41 9.57 20.46
C LYS A 260 -0.85 10.91 19.88
N PRO A 261 -2.14 11.26 20.02
CA PRO A 261 -2.61 12.58 19.67
C PRO A 261 -1.98 13.62 20.61
N VAL A 262 -1.80 14.84 20.11
CA VAL A 262 -1.47 16.01 20.92
C VAL A 262 -2.79 16.70 21.32
N GLU A 263 -2.90 17.07 22.59
CA GLU A 263 -4.04 17.85 23.10
C GLU A 263 -4.06 19.23 22.45
N GLU A 264 -5.25 19.79 22.23
CA GLU A 264 -5.37 21.16 21.71
C GLU A 264 -4.96 22.14 22.81
N ASP A 265 -3.78 22.72 22.66
CA ASP A 265 -3.35 23.90 23.40
C ASP A 265 -3.50 25.17 22.55
N ASP A 266 -3.35 26.33 23.17
CA ASP A 266 -3.48 27.63 22.49
C ASP A 266 -2.52 27.77 21.27
N ASP A 267 -1.41 27.00 21.27
CA ASP A 267 -0.39 27.00 20.22
C ASP A 267 -0.64 25.92 19.13
N PHE A 268 -1.64 25.05 19.31
CA PHE A 268 -1.84 23.89 18.43
C PHE A 268 -2.16 24.30 16.99
N ASN A 269 -3.00 25.31 16.80
CA ASN A 269 -3.33 25.84 15.48
C ASN A 269 -2.11 26.45 14.78
N GLU A 270 -1.17 27.03 15.54
CA GLU A 270 0.08 27.56 15.01
C GLU A 270 1.02 26.43 14.57
N LYS A 271 1.13 25.36 15.36
CA LYS A 271 1.88 24.14 15.01
C LYS A 271 1.39 23.52 13.70
N VAL A 272 0.07 23.35 13.53
CA VAL A 272 -0.53 22.84 12.29
C VAL A 272 -0.24 23.77 11.11
N LYS A 273 -0.44 25.08 11.28
CA LYS A 273 -0.15 26.06 10.23
C LYS A 273 1.31 26.05 9.80
N ASN A 274 2.24 25.89 10.74
CA ASN A 274 3.67 25.79 10.45
C ASN A 274 4.01 24.53 9.65
N TYR A 275 3.39 23.40 10.00
CA TYR A 275 3.51 22.16 9.23
C TYR A 275 2.92 22.30 7.82
N ASP A 276 1.75 22.92 7.67
CA ASP A 276 1.11 23.14 6.37
C ASP A 276 1.95 24.08 5.48
N ASN A 277 2.54 25.13 6.05
CA ASN A 277 3.47 26.01 5.35
C ASN A 277 4.71 25.23 4.88
N PHE A 278 5.30 24.40 5.76
CA PHE A 278 6.41 23.53 5.38
C PHE A 278 6.05 22.58 4.23
N LYS A 279 4.88 21.95 4.27
CA LYS A 279 4.39 21.09 3.20
C LYS A 279 4.20 21.84 1.89
N SER A 280 3.56 22.99 1.95
CA SER A 280 3.34 23.87 0.78
C SER A 280 4.66 24.28 0.15
N ASP A 281 5.61 24.78 0.95
CA ASP A 281 6.93 25.20 0.47
C ASP A 281 7.68 24.04 -0.16
N ASN A 282 7.60 22.85 0.42
CA ASN A 282 8.23 21.64 -0.09
C ASN A 282 7.35 20.83 -1.06
N SER A 283 6.28 21.41 -1.61
CA SER A 283 5.52 20.75 -2.66
C SER A 283 6.39 20.58 -3.93
N PRO A 284 6.14 19.54 -4.75
CA PRO A 284 6.87 19.35 -6.00
C PRO A 284 6.82 20.58 -6.91
N ALA A 285 5.69 21.28 -6.95
CA ALA A 285 5.52 22.52 -7.71
C ALA A 285 6.45 23.64 -7.22
N ASN A 286 6.53 23.85 -5.91
CA ASN A 286 7.37 24.91 -5.34
C ASN A 286 8.85 24.56 -5.38
N ARG A 287 9.21 23.28 -5.20
CA ARG A 287 10.59 22.81 -5.43
C ARG A 287 11.02 23.00 -6.88
N TYR A 288 10.15 22.68 -7.83
CA TYR A 288 10.42 22.88 -9.25
C TYR A 288 10.54 24.36 -9.61
N SER A 289 9.67 25.22 -9.05
CA SER A 289 9.77 26.67 -9.24
C SER A 289 11.07 27.24 -8.68
N ARG A 290 11.51 26.80 -7.50
CA ARG A 290 12.82 27.17 -6.94
C ARG A 290 13.98 26.71 -7.82
N TYR A 291 13.95 25.46 -8.28
CA TYR A 291 14.95 24.92 -9.18
C TYR A 291 15.04 25.71 -10.50
N LEU A 292 13.91 26.09 -11.09
CA LEU A 292 13.88 26.93 -12.29
C LEU A 292 14.45 28.33 -12.04
N LYS A 293 14.13 28.96 -10.91
CA LYS A 293 14.73 30.25 -10.52
C LYS A 293 16.24 30.14 -10.32
N GLU A 294 16.72 29.08 -9.68
CA GLU A 294 18.15 28.84 -9.49
C GLU A 294 18.90 28.60 -10.81
N ILE A 295 18.24 28.00 -11.82
CA ILE A 295 18.79 27.90 -13.18
C ILE A 295 18.84 29.27 -13.85
N GLU A 296 17.73 30.02 -13.83
CA GLU A 296 17.68 31.37 -14.43
C GLU A 296 18.73 32.30 -13.80
N GLU A 297 18.92 32.24 -12.48
CA GLU A 297 19.93 33.03 -11.77
C GLU A 297 21.38 32.57 -12.02
N ARG A 298 21.60 31.32 -12.46
CA ARG A 298 22.92 30.82 -12.87
C ARG A 298 23.22 31.21 -14.32
N ASP A 299 22.26 31.06 -15.23
CA ASP A 299 22.42 31.48 -16.63
C ASP A 299 22.65 33.00 -16.72
N TYR A 300 22.01 33.80 -15.86
CA TYR A 300 22.29 35.24 -15.75
C TYR A 300 23.69 35.59 -15.22
N ARG A 301 24.38 34.69 -14.52
CA ARG A 301 25.77 34.93 -14.06
C ARG A 301 26.80 34.54 -15.11
N ASP A 302 26.48 33.59 -15.97
CA ASP A 302 27.37 33.14 -17.06
C ASP A 302 27.28 34.04 -18.31
N GLU A 303 26.26 34.90 -18.44
CA GLU A 303 26.18 35.93 -19.49
C GLU A 303 26.92 37.24 -19.15
N PHE A 304 27.44 37.38 -17.93
CA PHE A 304 28.14 38.59 -17.45
C PHE A 304 29.63 38.39 -17.11
N TYR A 305 30.24 37.30 -17.58
CA TYR A 305 31.70 37.08 -17.56
C TYR A 305 32.27 36.76 -18.95
#